data_AF-A0A1I4P6A6-F1
#
_entry.id   AF-A0A1I4P6A6-F1
#
_cell.length_a   1.000
_cell.length_b   1.000
_cell.length_c   1.000
_cell.angle_alpha   90.00
_cell.angle_beta   90.00
_cell.angle_gamma   90.00
#
_symmetry.space_group_name_H-M   'P 1'
#
loop_
_entity.id
_entity.type
_entity.pdbx_description
1 polymer ?
#
loop_
_entity_poly.entity_id
_entity_poly.type
_entity_poly.pdbx_seq_one_letter_code
_entity_poly.pdbx_strand_id
1 'polypeptide(L)'
;MKHRIPPLVESVEGGGVTWKRLDNIDYELLGYFLSCHLILEHYVDHFLQGYSDRPFSWGKAKLTFGQKLSLLSGEQFPEPWNPVPSLKHLNKLRNKFAHNISATLSMDDLLPLREFLRKVSKDEGGVPNGEREVLEAYTSLAGAFFAGAISRSARGAEAK
;
A
#
# COMPACT_ATOMS: atom_id res chain seq x y z
N MET A 1 -1.12 -17.34 23.26
CA MET A 1 -0.13 -16.40 23.83
C MET A 1 -0.14 -15.15 22.96
N LYS A 2 -0.31 -13.94 23.51
CA LYS A 2 -0.02 -12.72 22.74
C LYS A 2 1.50 -12.62 22.58
N HIS A 3 1.98 -12.67 21.34
CA HIS A 3 3.40 -12.50 21.06
C HIS A 3 3.79 -11.05 21.35
N ARG A 4 4.91 -10.84 22.05
CA ARG A 4 5.41 -9.50 22.37
C ARG A 4 6.60 -9.17 21.49
N ILE A 5 6.68 -7.92 21.04
CA ILE A 5 7.83 -7.42 20.31
C ILE A 5 9.02 -7.33 21.27
N PRO A 6 10.23 -7.76 20.85
CA PRO A 6 11.45 -7.57 21.64
C PRO A 6 11.69 -6.09 21.98
N PRO A 7 12.29 -5.79 23.15
CA PRO A 7 12.59 -4.41 23.54
C PRO A 7 13.75 -3.83 22.72
N LEU A 8 13.84 -2.50 22.72
CA LEU A 8 14.99 -1.75 22.22
C LEU A 8 15.96 -1.41 23.35
N VAL A 9 17.23 -1.19 23.03
CA VAL A 9 18.18 -0.55 23.94
C VAL A 9 17.82 0.94 24.04
N GLU A 10 17.72 1.47 25.26
CA GLU A 10 17.41 2.88 25.50
C GLU A 10 18.66 3.69 25.87
N SER A 11 19.42 3.23 26.86
CA SER A 11 20.69 3.84 27.26
C SER A 11 21.70 2.80 27.78
N VAL A 12 22.98 3.16 27.69
CA VAL A 12 24.10 2.41 28.27
C VAL A 12 24.94 3.40 29.07
N GLU A 13 24.77 3.41 30.39
CA GLU A 13 25.39 4.39 31.30
C GLU A 13 25.88 3.69 32.57
N GLY A 14 27.06 4.11 33.07
CA GLY A 14 27.60 3.63 34.36
C GLY A 14 27.82 2.11 34.46
N GLY A 15 27.97 1.41 33.33
CA GLY A 15 28.08 -0.06 33.27
C GLY A 15 26.74 -0.81 33.28
N GLY A 16 25.61 -0.10 33.28
CA GLY A 16 24.26 -0.67 33.14
C GLY A 16 23.65 -0.45 31.75
N VAL A 17 22.62 -1.25 31.42
CA VAL A 17 21.83 -1.13 30.18
C VAL A 17 20.35 -1.00 30.52
N THR A 18 19.68 0.00 29.96
CA THR A 18 18.23 0.19 30.07
C THR A 18 17.54 -0.24 28.78
N TRP A 19 16.30 -0.72 28.91
CA TRP A 19 15.54 -1.32 27.81
C TRP A 19 14.19 -0.63 27.65
N LYS A 20 13.91 -0.13 26.44
CA LYS A 20 12.63 0.45 26.07
C LYS A 20 11.69 -0.61 25.49
N ARG A 21 10.54 -0.78 26.13
CA ARG A 21 9.47 -1.66 25.65
C ARG A 21 8.62 -0.94 24.60
N LEU A 22 8.05 -1.73 23.70
CA LEU A 22 7.21 -1.27 22.59
C LEU A 22 5.78 -1.76 22.78
N ASP A 23 5.14 -1.38 23.89
CA ASP A 23 3.86 -1.96 24.31
C ASP A 23 2.65 -1.40 23.53
N ASN A 24 2.82 -0.29 22.81
CA ASN A 24 1.74 0.41 22.10
C ASN A 24 1.74 0.16 20.58
N ILE A 25 2.48 -0.85 20.10
CA ILE A 25 2.54 -1.18 18.68
C ILE A 25 1.54 -2.29 18.38
N ASP A 26 0.59 -2.00 17.51
CA ASP A 26 -0.23 -3.01 16.86
C ASP A 26 0.52 -3.62 15.66
N TYR A 27 1.35 -4.63 15.93
CA TYR A 27 2.12 -5.31 14.89
C TYR A 27 1.25 -6.13 13.93
N GLU A 28 0.04 -6.52 14.34
CA GLU A 28 -0.88 -7.27 13.47
C GLU A 28 -1.47 -6.32 12.43
N LEU A 29 -1.91 -5.14 12.85
CA LEU A 29 -2.39 -4.10 11.94
C LEU A 29 -1.28 -3.62 11.00
N LEU A 30 -0.07 -3.39 11.50
CA LEU A 30 1.07 -3.01 10.65
C LEU A 30 1.46 -4.12 9.66
N GLY A 31 1.47 -5.38 10.11
CA GLY A 31 1.72 -6.54 9.23
C GLY A 31 0.64 -6.68 8.16
N TYR A 32 -0.62 -6.40 8.51
CA TYR A 32 -1.73 -6.38 7.57
C TYR A 32 -1.58 -5.25 6.55
N PHE A 33 -1.27 -4.02 7.00
CA PHE A 33 -0.95 -2.90 6.12
C PHE A 33 0.17 -3.24 5.11
N LEU A 34 1.27 -3.83 5.58
CA LEU A 34 2.38 -4.22 4.71
C LEU A 34 1.97 -5.30 3.70
N SER A 35 1.10 -6.22 4.10
CA SER A 35 0.54 -7.23 3.20
C SER A 35 -0.32 -6.60 2.11
N CYS A 36 -1.21 -5.66 2.47
CA CYS A 36 -2.01 -4.87 1.52
C CYS A 36 -1.13 -4.11 0.52
N HIS A 37 -0.04 -3.49 1.00
CA HIS A 37 0.93 -2.82 0.15
C HIS A 37 1.54 -3.76 -0.91
N LEU A 38 1.99 -4.95 -0.49
CA LEU A 38 2.59 -5.92 -1.40
C LEU A 38 1.60 -6.43 -2.46
N ILE A 39 0.33 -6.63 -2.08
CA ILE A 39 -0.73 -7.02 -3.02
C ILE A 39 -0.92 -5.93 -4.08
N LEU A 40 -1.00 -4.66 -3.68
CA LEU A 40 -1.17 -3.55 -4.62
C LEU A 40 0.05 -3.38 -5.53
N GLU A 41 1.25 -3.52 -4.98
CA GLU A 41 2.48 -3.49 -5.78
C GLU A 41 2.51 -4.61 -6.82
N HIS A 42 2.08 -5.82 -6.46
CA HIS A 42 1.97 -6.94 -7.39
C HIS A 42 1.03 -6.64 -8.57
N TYR A 43 -0.13 -6.04 -8.31
CA TYR A 43 -1.05 -5.65 -9.39
C TYR A 43 -0.50 -4.51 -10.25
N VAL A 44 0.12 -3.49 -9.65
CA VAL A 44 0.77 -2.41 -10.39
C VAL A 44 1.90 -2.94 -11.27
N ASP A 45 2.67 -3.92 -10.80
CA ASP A 45 3.72 -4.57 -11.58
C ASP A 45 3.18 -5.23 -12.85
N HIS A 46 2.13 -6.04 -12.73
CA HIS A 46 1.51 -6.69 -13.89
C HIS A 46 0.86 -5.68 -14.83
N PHE A 47 0.24 -4.64 -14.27
CA PHE A 47 -0.35 -3.57 -15.05
C PHE A 47 0.70 -2.85 -15.90
N LEU A 48 1.84 -2.46 -15.32
CA LEU A 48 2.94 -1.81 -16.04
C LEU A 48 3.58 -2.72 -17.10
N GLN A 49 3.70 -4.01 -16.83
CA GLN A 49 4.22 -4.97 -17.80
C GLN A 49 3.34 -5.06 -19.06
N GLY A 50 2.03 -4.81 -18.92
CA GLY A 50 1.08 -4.76 -20.03
C GLY A 50 1.19 -3.52 -20.94
N TYR A 51 1.95 -2.49 -20.56
CA TYR A 51 2.07 -1.26 -21.37
C TYR A 51 2.99 -1.36 -22.58
N SER A 52 3.89 -2.34 -22.61
CA SER A 52 4.86 -2.45 -23.68
C SER A 52 4.76 -3.77 -24.40
N ASP A 53 4.58 -3.69 -25.72
CA ASP A 53 4.70 -4.84 -26.62
C ASP A 53 6.17 -5.32 -26.76
N ARG A 54 7.13 -4.63 -26.14
CA ARG A 54 8.55 -4.99 -26.19
C ARG A 54 8.93 -5.87 -25.00
N PRO A 55 9.85 -6.83 -25.19
CA PRO A 55 10.28 -7.76 -24.14
C PRO A 55 11.26 -7.07 -23.18
N PHE A 56 10.80 -6.04 -22.46
CA PHE A 56 11.60 -5.43 -21.40
C PHE A 56 11.78 -6.42 -20.25
N SER A 57 13.00 -6.48 -19.72
CA SER A 57 13.29 -7.29 -18.54
C SER A 57 12.88 -6.54 -17.27
N TRP A 58 11.58 -6.39 -17.05
CA TRP A 58 10.99 -5.65 -15.93
C TRP A 58 11.54 -6.09 -14.57
N GLY A 59 11.72 -7.41 -14.36
CA GLY A 59 12.32 -7.95 -13.14
C GLY A 59 13.78 -7.51 -12.92
N LYS A 60 14.56 -7.29 -13.98
CA LYS A 60 15.94 -6.79 -13.88
C LYS A 60 16.01 -5.28 -13.64
N ALA A 61 14.95 -4.54 -13.97
CA ALA A 61 14.89 -3.10 -13.74
C ALA A 61 14.84 -2.74 -12.24
N LYS A 62 14.42 -3.68 -11.37
CA LYS A 62 14.39 -3.53 -9.89
C LYS A 62 13.75 -2.21 -9.44
N LEU A 63 12.68 -1.81 -10.11
CA LEU A 63 11.97 -0.57 -9.78
C LEU A 63 11.36 -0.69 -8.39
N THR A 64 11.52 0.35 -7.59
CA THR A 64 10.80 0.51 -6.33
C THR A 64 9.33 0.85 -6.59
N PHE A 65 8.45 0.57 -5.62
CA PHE A 65 7.03 0.95 -5.74
C PHE A 65 6.83 2.43 -6.08
N GLY A 66 7.58 3.34 -5.44
CA GLY A 66 7.51 4.77 -5.75
C GLY A 66 7.86 5.09 -7.21
N GLN A 67 8.86 4.43 -7.78
CA GLN A 67 9.22 4.60 -9.20
C GLN A 67 8.13 4.05 -10.13
N LYS A 68 7.51 2.92 -9.79
CA LYS A 68 6.36 2.36 -10.52
C LYS A 68 5.19 3.35 -10.55
N LEU A 69 4.85 3.95 -9.40
CA LEU A 69 3.80 4.97 -9.33
C LEU A 69 4.13 6.25 -10.11
N SER A 70 5.42 6.59 -10.25
CA SER A 70 5.85 7.69 -11.12
C SER A 70 5.60 7.38 -12.59
N LEU A 71 5.82 6.14 -13.04
CA LEU A 71 5.47 5.71 -14.41
C LEU A 71 3.97 5.86 -14.69
N LEU A 72 3.13 5.53 -13.71
CA LEU A 72 1.68 5.71 -13.80
C LEU A 72 1.23 7.18 -13.85
N SER A 73 2.08 8.12 -13.44
CA SER A 73 1.69 9.54 -13.39
C SER A 73 1.61 10.21 -14.76
N GLY A 74 2.15 9.57 -15.81
CA GLY A 74 1.95 10.00 -17.20
C GLY A 74 0.59 9.60 -17.78
N GLU A 75 -0.12 8.70 -17.13
CA GLU A 75 -1.42 8.18 -17.56
C GLU A 75 -2.57 9.00 -16.97
N GLN A 76 -3.58 9.29 -17.78
CA GLN A 76 -4.82 9.90 -17.30
C GLN A 76 -5.81 8.81 -16.93
N PHE A 77 -5.83 8.42 -15.65
CA PHE A 77 -6.89 7.56 -15.14
C PHE A 77 -8.18 8.37 -14.97
N PRO A 78 -9.34 7.80 -15.32
CA PRO A 78 -10.62 8.49 -15.19
C PRO A 78 -10.97 8.69 -13.71
N GLU A 79 -11.31 9.92 -13.33
CA GLU A 79 -11.92 10.21 -12.03
C GLU A 79 -13.35 9.64 -11.97
N PRO A 80 -13.84 9.17 -10.80
CA PRO A 80 -13.19 9.13 -9.49
C PRO A 80 -12.27 7.90 -9.28
N TRP A 81 -12.06 7.08 -10.30
CA TRP A 81 -11.44 5.75 -10.19
C TRP A 81 -9.91 5.77 -10.13
N ASN A 82 -9.28 6.94 -10.22
CA ASN A 82 -7.83 7.09 -10.21
C ASN A 82 -7.23 6.78 -8.81
N PRO A 83 -6.57 5.63 -8.62
CA PRO A 83 -6.01 5.27 -7.32
C PRO A 83 -4.62 5.87 -7.09
N VAL A 84 -3.98 6.49 -8.09
CA VAL A 84 -2.56 6.88 -8.02
C VAL A 84 -2.26 7.84 -6.87
N PRO A 85 -3.07 8.89 -6.59
CA PRO A 85 -2.81 9.77 -5.45
C PRO A 85 -2.82 9.04 -4.10
N SER A 86 -3.78 8.14 -3.89
CA SER A 86 -3.90 7.37 -2.64
C SER A 86 -2.82 6.28 -2.53
N LEU A 87 -2.37 5.68 -3.65
CA LEU A 87 -1.25 4.75 -3.67
C LEU A 87 0.08 5.45 -3.31
N LYS A 88 0.28 6.68 -3.80
CA LYS A 88 1.46 7.48 -3.42
C LYS A 88 1.46 7.77 -1.92
N HIS A 89 0.29 8.03 -1.33
CA HIS A 89 0.15 8.17 0.12
C HIS A 89 0.46 6.87 0.86
N LEU A 90 -0.08 5.74 0.41
CA LEU A 90 0.23 4.42 0.97
C LEU A 90 1.74 4.12 0.93
N ASN A 91 2.44 4.47 -0.16
CA ASN A 91 3.89 4.32 -0.25
C ASN A 91 4.65 5.19 0.78
N LYS A 92 4.17 6.41 1.06
CA LYS A 92 4.74 7.26 2.12
C LYS A 92 4.57 6.61 3.50
N LEU A 93 3.39 6.06 3.79
CA LEU A 93 3.13 5.33 5.03
C LEU A 93 4.01 4.09 5.16
N ARG A 94 4.17 3.32 4.08
CA ARG A 94 5.10 2.18 4.09
C ARG A 94 6.52 2.60 4.43
N ASN A 95 7.01 3.71 3.88
CA ASN A 95 8.35 4.22 4.20
C ASN A 95 8.44 4.66 5.67
N LYS A 96 7.40 5.33 6.20
CA LYS A 96 7.29 5.66 7.64
C LYS A 96 7.44 4.40 8.50
N PHE A 97 6.71 3.32 8.19
CA PHE A 97 6.74 2.08 8.97
C PHE A 97 8.03 1.27 8.79
N ALA A 98 8.64 1.30 7.60
CA ALA A 98 9.92 0.64 7.36
C ALA A 98 11.09 1.28 8.11
N HIS A 99 11.01 2.59 8.41
CA HIS A 99 12.10 3.35 9.03
C HIS A 99 11.87 3.70 10.50
N ASN A 100 10.64 3.55 11.01
CA ASN A 100 10.31 3.88 12.40
C ASN A 100 9.62 2.70 13.09
N ILE A 101 10.38 2.01 13.93
CA ILE A 101 9.88 0.87 14.70
C ILE A 101 8.80 1.25 15.70
N SER A 102 8.72 2.51 16.15
CA SER A 102 7.68 2.97 17.09
C SER A 102 6.46 3.59 16.37
N ALA A 103 6.40 3.51 15.04
CA ALA A 103 5.29 4.07 14.30
C ALA A 103 4.01 3.28 14.54
N THR A 104 2.90 4.00 14.69
CA THR A 104 1.55 3.44 14.73
C THR A 104 0.81 3.85 13.46
N LEU A 105 -0.16 3.03 13.07
CA LEU A 105 -1.14 3.37 12.05
C LEU A 105 -2.41 3.85 12.75
N SER A 106 -2.93 4.99 12.33
CA SER A 106 -4.22 5.51 12.80
C SER A 106 -5.18 5.77 11.64
N MET A 107 -6.46 5.96 11.96
CA MET A 107 -7.45 6.40 10.96
C MET A 107 -7.08 7.70 10.24
N ASP A 108 -6.37 8.63 10.88
CA ASP A 108 -5.91 9.87 10.26
C ASP A 108 -4.90 9.61 9.14
N ASP A 109 -3.99 8.67 9.36
CA ASP A 109 -3.05 8.22 8.33
C ASP A 109 -3.82 7.62 7.13
N LEU A 110 -5.01 7.04 7.34
CA LEU A 110 -5.81 6.40 6.29
C LEU A 110 -6.81 7.33 5.59
N LEU A 111 -6.89 8.61 5.95
CA LEU A 111 -7.83 9.55 5.35
C LEU A 111 -7.77 9.58 3.80
N PRO A 112 -6.59 9.63 3.14
CA PRO A 112 -6.55 9.63 1.68
C PRO A 112 -7.09 8.35 1.02
N LEU A 113 -7.02 7.20 1.71
CA LEU A 113 -7.60 5.94 1.23
C LEU A 113 -9.13 5.97 1.39
N ARG A 114 -9.63 6.46 2.52
CA ARG A 114 -11.07 6.65 2.76
C ARG A 114 -11.68 7.63 1.78
N GLU A 115 -10.99 8.71 1.47
CA GLU A 115 -11.43 9.69 0.49
C GLU A 115 -11.54 9.09 -0.92
N PHE A 116 -10.59 8.23 -1.31
CA PHE A 116 -10.71 7.48 -2.54
C PHE A 116 -11.94 6.56 -2.52
N LEU A 117 -12.14 5.79 -1.46
CA LEU A 117 -13.30 4.91 -1.30
C LEU A 117 -14.61 5.71 -1.41
N ARG A 118 -14.72 6.85 -0.71
CA ARG A 118 -15.89 7.73 -0.71
C ARG A 118 -16.23 8.26 -2.10
N LYS A 119 -15.22 8.74 -2.83
CA LYS A 119 -15.39 9.26 -4.19
C LYS A 119 -15.92 8.20 -5.14
N VAL A 120 -15.46 6.96 -4.99
CA VAL A 120 -15.84 5.85 -5.85
C VAL A 120 -17.22 5.28 -5.48
N SER A 121 -17.51 5.10 -4.18
CA SER A 121 -18.78 4.54 -3.71
C SER A 121 -19.97 5.46 -3.95
N LYS A 122 -19.76 6.79 -4.00
CA LYS A 122 -20.80 7.82 -3.99
C LYS A 122 -21.77 7.73 -2.80
N ASP A 123 -21.39 6.97 -1.78
CA ASP A 123 -22.15 6.77 -0.54
C ASP A 123 -21.22 6.96 0.64
N GLU A 124 -21.48 8.00 1.44
CA GLU A 124 -20.72 8.32 2.65
C GLU A 124 -21.00 7.33 3.79
N GLY A 125 -22.17 6.69 3.82
CA GLY A 125 -22.55 5.72 4.84
C GLY A 125 -21.88 4.36 4.68
N GLY A 126 -21.36 4.06 3.49
CA GLY A 126 -20.71 2.79 3.14
C GLY A 126 -19.19 2.75 3.32
N VAL A 127 -18.55 3.86 3.71
CA VAL A 127 -17.08 3.88 3.89
C VAL A 127 -16.71 3.34 5.27
N PRO A 128 -15.82 2.33 5.36
CA PRO A 128 -15.43 1.78 6.64
C PRO A 128 -14.80 2.79 7.60
N ASN A 129 -14.96 2.54 8.90
CA ASN A 129 -14.51 3.40 9.99
C ASN A 129 -13.42 2.77 10.88
N GLY A 130 -13.02 1.52 10.61
CA GLY A 130 -11.88 0.88 11.28
C GLY A 130 -10.69 0.74 10.32
N GLU A 131 -9.47 0.80 10.87
CA GLU A 131 -8.24 0.84 10.07
C GLU A 131 -8.11 -0.39 9.18
N ARG A 132 -8.45 -1.56 9.73
CA ARG A 132 -8.34 -2.83 9.02
C ARG A 132 -9.34 -2.91 7.86
N GLU A 133 -10.58 -2.52 8.11
CA GLU A 133 -11.66 -2.54 7.13
C GLU A 133 -11.40 -1.53 6.01
N VAL A 134 -10.84 -0.36 6.32
CA VAL A 134 -10.40 0.62 5.31
C VAL A 134 -9.31 0.02 4.43
N LEU A 135 -8.30 -0.62 5.03
CA LEU A 135 -7.22 -1.27 4.27
C LEU A 135 -7.73 -2.37 3.37
N GLU A 136 -8.64 -3.21 3.87
CA GLU A 136 -9.27 -4.30 3.11
C GLU A 136 -10.06 -3.77 1.91
N ALA A 137 -10.97 -2.83 2.17
CA ALA A 137 -11.82 -2.24 1.13
C ALA A 137 -10.99 -1.50 0.08
N TYR A 138 -10.01 -0.69 0.52
CA TYR A 138 -9.13 0.04 -0.39
C TYR A 138 -8.30 -0.90 -1.27
N THR A 139 -7.66 -1.90 -0.65
CA THR A 139 -6.83 -2.88 -1.36
C THR A 139 -7.66 -3.63 -2.39
N SER A 140 -8.87 -4.05 -2.03
CA SER A 140 -9.78 -4.75 -2.93
C SER A 140 -10.18 -3.89 -4.11
N LEU A 141 -10.58 -2.64 -3.87
CA LEU A 141 -11.06 -1.74 -4.92
C LEU A 141 -9.94 -1.28 -5.86
N ALA A 142 -8.81 -0.82 -5.31
CA ALA A 142 -7.66 -0.40 -6.11
C ALA A 142 -7.02 -1.60 -6.84
N GLY A 143 -6.97 -2.77 -6.21
CA GLY A 143 -6.53 -4.01 -6.85
C GLY A 143 -7.46 -4.40 -8.01
N ALA A 144 -8.77 -4.37 -7.80
CA ALA A 144 -9.77 -4.67 -8.84
C ALA A 144 -9.66 -3.72 -10.05
N PHE A 145 -9.36 -2.45 -9.82
CA PHE A 145 -9.09 -1.48 -10.88
C PHE A 145 -7.97 -1.95 -11.82
N PHE A 146 -6.79 -2.30 -11.26
CA PHE A 146 -5.67 -2.80 -12.06
C PHE A 146 -5.95 -4.18 -12.65
N ALA A 147 -6.54 -5.10 -11.89
CA ALA A 147 -6.89 -6.44 -12.36
C ALA A 147 -7.84 -6.40 -13.56
N GLY A 148 -8.81 -5.48 -13.54
CA GLY A 148 -9.73 -5.24 -14.66
C GLY A 148 -9.00 -4.74 -15.91
N ALA A 149 -8.06 -3.82 -15.74
CA ALA A 149 -7.27 -3.27 -16.83
C ALA A 149 -6.29 -4.31 -17.43
N ILE A 150 -5.65 -5.12 -16.59
CA ILE A 150 -4.83 -6.27 -16.99
C ILE A 150 -5.68 -7.26 -17.81
N SER A 151 -6.85 -7.65 -17.28
CA SER A 151 -7.75 -8.60 -17.95
C SER A 151 -8.24 -8.08 -19.30
N ARG A 152 -8.51 -6.77 -19.42
CA ARG A 152 -8.89 -6.15 -20.70
C ARG A 152 -7.74 -6.21 -21.70
N SER A 153 -6.52 -5.89 -21.26
CA SER A 153 -5.33 -5.88 -22.12
C SER A 153 -5.00 -7.29 -22.62
N ALA A 154 -5.08 -8.30 -21.76
CA ALA A 154 -4.89 -9.71 -22.14
C ALA A 154 -5.87 -10.17 -23.23
N ARG A 155 -7.18 -9.88 -23.07
CA ARG A 155 -8.19 -10.20 -24.10
C ARG A 155 -7.99 -9.44 -25.41
N GLY A 156 -7.50 -8.21 -25.35
CA GLY A 156 -7.20 -7.41 -26.53
C GLY A 156 -5.97 -7.91 -27.30
N ALA A 157 -5.01 -8.55 -26.62
CA ALA A 157 -3.84 -9.16 -27.23
C ALA A 157 -4.16 -10.46 -27.97
N GLU A 158 -5.14 -11.25 -27.49
CA GLU A 158 -5.61 -12.49 -28.15
C GLU A 158 -6.44 -12.24 -29.42
N ALA A 159 -6.93 -11.01 -29.63
CA ALA A 159 -7.75 -10.63 -30.77
C ALA A 159 -6.96 -10.03 -31.96
N LYS A 160 -5.63 -9.97 -31.86
CA LYS A 160 -4.71 -9.52 -32.93
C LYS A 160 -3.98 -10.71 -33.54
#